data_AF-A0A661XTV2-F1
#
_entry.id   AF-A0A661XTV2-F1
#
_cell.length_a   1.000
_cell.length_b   1.000
_cell.length_c   1.000
_cell.angle_alpha   90.00
_cell.angle_beta   90.00
_cell.angle_gamma   90.00
#
_symmetry.space_group_name_H-M   'P 1'
#
loop_
_entity.id
_entity.type
_entity.pdbx_description
1 polymer ?
#
loop_
_entity_poly.entity_id
_entity_poly.type
_entity_poly.pdbx_seq_one_letter_code
_entity_poly.pdbx_strand_id
1 'polypeptide(L)'
;MKKVLFFLSILVGGLLQSPNVSSQGFGLPTKEWGIGFGNFPNYTGVRLNLIDKDIESIKGINITGWITEDFEGQTGSFYGSGIGLPMAMGTENRYGVSVGLLATGAVEDVFGVNIGGLATGGNNVFGVNIGGLATGAGENLAGINIGGLAVGSGNNVSGINIGGLAVGSGNNVSGITVSVLASGAGSKMTGFNFGGLAVGAGEKLVGINIGGLGVGAGEKVIGLNVSVLAIGAGETVAGINLAGIAIGGTKVKGLSVAAVVGGTQVTGITLAPVYFRITGSGFSSDEEPIMTGISISAFNHIQGVQKGLTIGIFNYAYRVKGVQIGLLNYNRSNPKGLRWLPIFNTGFGKKG
;
A
#
# COMPACT_ATOMS: atom_id res chain seq x y z
N MET A 1 1.00 -58.47 -6.92
CA MET A 1 0.41 -57.30 -6.22
C MET A 1 0.42 -57.43 -4.69
N LYS A 2 -0.14 -58.48 -4.07
CA LYS A 2 -0.16 -58.61 -2.59
C LYS A 2 1.21 -58.60 -1.90
N LYS A 3 2.24 -59.19 -2.51
CA LYS A 3 3.62 -59.18 -1.97
C LYS A 3 4.29 -57.80 -2.04
N VAL A 4 3.95 -56.98 -3.04
CA VAL A 4 4.46 -55.60 -3.18
C VAL A 4 3.75 -54.67 -2.19
N LEU A 5 2.44 -54.87 -1.99
CA LEU A 5 1.68 -54.15 -0.96
C LEU A 5 2.16 -54.48 0.46
N PHE A 6 2.50 -55.75 0.72
CA PHE A 6 3.04 -56.20 2.01
C PHE A 6 4.44 -55.61 2.29
N PHE A 7 5.29 -55.55 1.26
CA PHE A 7 6.61 -54.92 1.37
C PHE A 7 6.50 -53.39 1.57
N LEU A 8 5.56 -52.73 0.89
CA LEU A 8 5.25 -51.32 1.12
C LEU A 8 4.71 -51.07 2.54
N SER A 9 3.85 -51.94 3.06
CA SER A 9 3.31 -51.80 4.42
C SER A 9 4.36 -52.03 5.51
N ILE A 10 5.38 -52.87 5.26
CA ILE A 10 6.52 -53.04 6.18
C ILE A 10 7.45 -51.82 6.10
N LEU A 11 7.66 -51.25 4.90
CA LEU A 11 8.45 -50.03 4.73
C LEU A 11 7.78 -48.84 5.43
N VAL A 12 6.47 -48.68 5.25
CA VAL A 12 5.65 -47.62 5.88
C VAL A 12 5.52 -47.88 7.39
N GLY A 13 5.34 -49.13 7.82
CA GLY A 13 5.26 -49.49 9.24
C GLY A 13 6.58 -49.33 10.01
N GLY A 14 7.72 -49.59 9.37
CA GLY A 14 9.05 -49.38 9.95
C GLY A 14 9.42 -47.89 10.08
N LEU A 15 8.90 -47.04 9.19
CA LEU A 15 9.09 -45.58 9.24
C LEU A 15 8.23 -44.90 10.32
N LEU A 16 7.13 -45.53 10.75
CA LEU A 16 6.18 -44.95 11.71
C LEU A 16 6.46 -45.28 13.19
N GLN A 17 7.44 -46.13 13.51
CA GLN A 17 7.67 -46.66 14.87
C GLN A 17 8.93 -46.15 15.59
N SER A 18 9.61 -45.12 15.11
CA SER A 18 10.79 -44.57 15.78
C SER A 18 10.62 -43.08 16.12
N PRO A 19 10.44 -42.69 17.40
CA PRO A 19 10.43 -41.28 17.80
C PRO A 19 11.84 -40.63 17.77
N ASN A 20 12.88 -41.38 17.40
CA ASN A 20 14.27 -40.93 17.27
C ASN A 20 14.83 -41.23 15.87
N VAL A 21 14.24 -40.65 14.82
CA VAL A 21 14.84 -40.68 13.49
C VAL A 21 15.96 -39.64 13.44
N SER A 22 17.20 -40.07 13.69
CA SER A 22 18.40 -39.30 13.30
C SER A 22 18.38 -39.00 11.80
N SER A 23 19.05 -37.92 11.35
CA SER A 23 19.15 -37.56 9.91
C SER A 23 19.70 -38.72 9.07
N GLN A 24 18.80 -39.53 8.53
CA GLN A 24 19.14 -40.69 7.71
C GLN A 24 18.67 -40.40 6.28
N GLY A 25 19.65 -40.12 5.43
CA GLY A 25 19.48 -39.98 4.00
C GLY A 25 20.39 -40.95 3.25
N PHE A 26 19.88 -41.51 2.15
CA PHE A 26 20.63 -42.33 1.21
C PHE A 26 20.96 -41.51 -0.04
N GLY A 27 22.24 -41.29 -0.30
CA GLY A 27 22.70 -40.44 -1.40
C GLY A 27 23.55 -41.21 -2.40
N LEU A 28 23.33 -40.96 -3.69
CA LEU A 28 24.05 -41.57 -4.81
C LEU A 28 24.64 -40.46 -5.70
N PRO A 29 25.96 -40.43 -5.97
CA PRO A 29 26.97 -41.40 -5.55
C PRO A 29 27.46 -41.21 -4.10
N THR A 30 27.19 -40.07 -3.49
CA THR A 30 27.63 -39.77 -2.12
C THR A 30 26.49 -39.25 -1.26
N LYS A 31 26.71 -39.19 0.05
CA LYS A 31 25.78 -38.56 1.01
C LYS A 31 25.74 -37.03 0.93
N GLU A 32 26.59 -36.41 0.11
CA GLU A 32 26.70 -34.95 0.00
C GLU A 32 26.27 -34.44 -1.38
N TRP A 33 26.36 -35.25 -2.44
CA TRP A 33 25.95 -34.84 -3.77
C TRP A 33 25.39 -35.96 -4.64
N GLY A 34 24.52 -35.59 -5.58
CA GLY A 34 23.88 -36.46 -6.56
C GLY A 34 22.37 -36.59 -6.37
N ILE A 35 21.84 -37.81 -6.29
CA ILE A 35 20.44 -38.12 -6.02
C ILE A 35 20.31 -38.63 -4.57
N GLY A 36 19.61 -37.85 -3.74
CA GLY A 36 19.43 -38.10 -2.31
C GLY A 36 17.99 -38.44 -1.96
N PHE A 37 17.80 -39.45 -1.11
CA PHE A 37 16.53 -39.84 -0.53
C PHE A 37 16.58 -39.69 0.99
N GLY A 38 15.70 -38.87 1.56
CA GLY A 38 15.62 -38.63 3.00
C GLY A 38 16.27 -37.33 3.48
N ASN A 39 16.51 -37.25 4.79
CA ASN A 39 16.95 -36.02 5.44
C ASN A 39 18.48 -35.88 5.44
N PHE A 40 18.99 -34.76 4.93
CA PHE A 40 20.41 -34.41 4.89
C PHE A 40 20.59 -32.97 5.36
N PRO A 41 21.47 -32.68 6.34
CA PRO A 41 21.78 -31.31 6.71
C PRO A 41 22.45 -30.53 5.57
N ASN A 42 23.37 -31.17 4.84
CA ASN A 42 24.08 -30.60 3.70
C ASN A 42 23.96 -31.50 2.46
N TYR A 43 23.43 -30.99 1.35
CA TYR A 43 23.27 -31.78 0.12
C TYR A 43 23.26 -30.93 -1.16
N THR A 44 23.91 -31.42 -2.21
CA THR A 44 23.93 -30.79 -3.56
C THR A 44 23.44 -31.75 -4.63
N GLY A 45 22.27 -31.49 -5.22
CA GLY A 45 21.74 -32.27 -6.34
C GLY A 45 20.22 -32.37 -6.34
N VAL A 46 19.70 -33.56 -6.63
CA VAL A 46 18.26 -33.85 -6.60
C VAL A 46 17.94 -34.57 -5.31
N ARG A 47 17.05 -34.00 -4.49
CA ARG A 47 16.67 -34.54 -3.19
C ARG A 47 15.18 -34.83 -3.14
N LEU A 48 14.84 -36.04 -2.70
CA LEU A 48 13.49 -36.50 -2.41
C LEU A 48 13.40 -36.71 -0.90
N ASN A 49 12.60 -35.92 -0.22
CA ASN A 49 12.45 -35.98 1.23
C ASN A 49 10.97 -36.01 1.64
N LEU A 50 10.68 -36.60 2.80
CA LEU A 50 9.38 -36.46 3.43
C LEU A 50 9.44 -35.37 4.50
N ILE A 51 10.34 -35.46 5.47
CA ILE A 51 10.40 -34.52 6.61
C ILE A 51 11.78 -33.87 6.66
N ASP A 52 11.82 -32.55 6.51
CA ASP A 52 13.04 -31.75 6.66
C ASP A 52 13.35 -31.51 8.14
N LYS A 53 14.59 -31.77 8.56
CA LYS A 53 15.05 -31.55 9.93
C LYS A 53 16.51 -31.11 9.94
N ASP A 54 16.83 -30.09 10.74
CA ASP A 54 18.20 -29.59 10.96
C ASP A 54 18.95 -29.32 9.64
N ILE A 55 18.29 -28.63 8.70
CA ILE A 55 18.92 -28.25 7.44
C ILE A 55 20.01 -27.21 7.73
N GLU A 56 21.17 -27.37 7.07
CA GLU A 56 22.24 -26.38 7.02
C GLU A 56 22.34 -25.78 5.61
N SER A 57 22.52 -26.61 4.57
CA SER A 57 22.60 -26.15 3.18
C SER A 57 22.09 -27.17 2.16
N ILE A 58 21.03 -26.83 1.44
CA ILE A 58 20.53 -27.64 0.32
C ILE A 58 20.70 -26.86 -0.98
N LYS A 59 21.35 -27.45 -1.97
CA LYS A 59 21.60 -26.86 -3.29
C LYS A 59 21.04 -27.76 -4.39
N GLY A 60 20.13 -27.25 -5.22
CA GLY A 60 19.60 -27.98 -6.38
C GLY A 60 18.08 -28.17 -6.35
N ILE A 61 17.60 -29.37 -6.69
CA ILE A 61 16.18 -29.68 -6.81
C ILE A 61 15.72 -30.42 -5.55
N ASN A 62 14.69 -29.93 -4.86
CA ASN A 62 14.17 -30.56 -3.63
C ASN A 62 12.67 -30.81 -3.72
N ILE A 63 12.27 -32.07 -3.58
CA ILE A 63 10.87 -32.47 -3.44
C ILE A 63 10.70 -32.88 -1.98
N THR A 64 9.91 -32.15 -1.22
CA THR A 64 9.70 -32.38 0.21
C THR A 64 8.23 -32.47 0.55
N GLY A 65 7.85 -33.15 1.63
CA GLY A 65 6.45 -33.34 1.95
C GLY A 65 6.18 -33.70 3.39
N TRP A 66 6.26 -32.72 4.30
CA TRP A 66 5.55 -32.60 5.58
C TRP A 66 6.19 -31.48 6.43
N ILE A 67 5.46 -31.03 7.44
CA ILE A 67 5.80 -29.95 8.38
C ILE A 67 6.75 -30.47 9.48
N THR A 68 7.83 -29.74 9.76
CA THR A 68 8.55 -29.89 11.03
C THR A 68 7.80 -29.14 12.13
N GLU A 69 7.57 -29.79 13.27
CA GLU A 69 6.83 -29.22 14.41
C GLU A 69 7.62 -28.10 15.13
N ASP A 70 8.94 -28.08 14.99
CA ASP A 70 9.83 -27.11 15.64
C ASP A 70 10.27 -25.99 14.68
N PHE A 71 9.88 -24.77 15.04
CA PHE A 71 10.24 -23.53 14.36
C PHE A 71 11.42 -22.80 15.03
N GLU A 72 11.73 -23.14 16.28
CA GLU A 72 12.84 -22.55 17.02
C GLU A 72 14.15 -23.23 16.61
N GLY A 73 15.14 -22.44 16.17
CA GLY A 73 16.49 -22.93 15.87
C GLY A 73 16.78 -23.32 14.42
N GLN A 74 15.93 -22.94 13.47
CA GLN A 74 16.18 -23.14 12.03
C GLN A 74 17.30 -22.19 11.55
N THR A 75 18.44 -22.71 11.07
CA THR A 75 19.58 -21.92 10.53
C THR A 75 19.92 -22.25 9.07
N GLY A 76 19.16 -23.17 8.46
CA GLY A 76 19.47 -23.72 7.15
C GLY A 76 19.14 -22.82 5.97
N SER A 77 19.89 -22.96 4.87
CA SER A 77 19.63 -22.25 3.63
C SER A 77 19.34 -23.18 2.45
N PHE A 78 18.30 -22.88 1.67
CA PHE A 78 17.97 -23.56 0.42
C PHE A 78 18.33 -22.71 -0.80
N TYR A 79 19.03 -23.30 -1.77
CA TYR A 79 19.38 -22.68 -3.05
C TYR A 79 18.95 -23.58 -4.22
N GLY A 80 17.87 -23.24 -4.91
CA GLY A 80 17.50 -23.94 -6.14
C GLY A 80 15.99 -24.01 -6.37
N SER A 81 15.50 -25.17 -6.81
CA SER A 81 14.10 -25.37 -7.22
C SER A 81 13.40 -26.39 -6.32
N GLY A 82 12.32 -26.03 -5.67
CA GLY A 82 11.63 -26.88 -4.70
C GLY A 82 10.14 -27.01 -4.95
N ILE A 83 9.59 -28.21 -4.71
CA ILE A 83 8.14 -28.45 -4.65
C ILE A 83 7.78 -29.23 -3.39
N GLY A 84 6.68 -28.85 -2.72
CA GLY A 84 6.31 -29.53 -1.48
C GLY A 84 5.00 -29.12 -0.82
N LEU A 85 4.80 -29.66 0.39
CA LEU A 85 3.49 -29.79 1.03
C LEU A 85 3.57 -29.67 2.57
N PRO A 86 3.67 -28.45 3.16
CA PRO A 86 4.04 -27.14 2.58
C PRO A 86 5.55 -27.00 2.36
N MET A 87 5.95 -25.97 1.61
CA MET A 87 7.35 -25.53 1.49
C MET A 87 7.71 -24.45 2.53
N ALA A 88 6.77 -23.97 3.35
CA ALA A 88 6.97 -22.77 4.16
C ALA A 88 7.88 -22.90 5.39
N MET A 89 8.43 -24.09 5.63
CA MET A 89 8.93 -24.49 6.95
C MET A 89 10.12 -25.43 6.77
N GLY A 90 11.24 -25.18 7.46
CA GLY A 90 12.44 -26.04 7.39
C GLY A 90 13.75 -25.35 6.97
N THR A 91 13.75 -24.04 6.70
CA THR A 91 14.96 -23.26 6.40
C THR A 91 14.85 -21.83 6.93
N GLU A 92 15.94 -21.27 7.40
CA GLU A 92 16.09 -19.85 7.71
C GLU A 92 15.95 -19.01 6.43
N ASN A 93 16.66 -19.40 5.37
CA ASN A 93 16.70 -18.66 4.11
C ASN A 93 16.37 -19.53 2.91
N ARG A 94 15.72 -18.95 1.91
CA ARG A 94 15.38 -19.61 0.66
C ARG A 94 15.66 -18.75 -0.56
N TYR A 95 16.37 -19.33 -1.52
CA TYR A 95 16.75 -18.69 -2.77
C TYR A 95 16.39 -19.59 -3.96
N GLY A 96 15.61 -19.06 -4.91
CA GLY A 96 15.31 -19.72 -6.18
C GLY A 96 13.80 -19.87 -6.44
N VAL A 97 13.39 -21.03 -6.93
CA VAL A 97 12.00 -21.30 -7.33
C VAL A 97 11.34 -22.24 -6.32
N SER A 98 10.20 -21.87 -5.76
CA SER A 98 9.49 -22.66 -4.75
C SER A 98 8.02 -22.78 -5.11
N VAL A 99 7.49 -24.00 -5.16
CA VAL A 99 6.06 -24.27 -5.37
C VAL A 99 5.53 -25.11 -4.22
N GLY A 100 4.69 -24.52 -3.37
CA GLY A 100 4.09 -25.17 -2.22
C GLY A 100 2.60 -25.35 -2.44
N LEU A 101 2.07 -26.58 -2.35
CA LEU A 101 0.63 -26.81 -2.51
C LEU A 101 -0.20 -26.06 -1.46
N LEU A 102 0.37 -25.89 -0.25
CA LEU A 102 -0.24 -25.12 0.83
C LEU A 102 0.47 -23.77 0.98
N ALA A 103 1.78 -23.74 1.20
CA ALA A 103 2.49 -22.48 1.37
C ALA A 103 3.97 -22.58 0.95
N THR A 104 4.58 -21.44 0.62
CA THR A 104 6.03 -21.30 0.41
C THR A 104 6.59 -20.21 1.32
N GLY A 105 7.74 -20.43 1.93
CA GLY A 105 8.23 -19.51 2.93
C GLY A 105 9.42 -19.98 3.75
N ALA A 106 10.11 -19.05 4.40
CA ALA A 106 11.27 -19.29 5.24
C ALA A 106 11.15 -18.43 6.50
N VAL A 107 12.01 -18.65 7.50
CA VAL A 107 11.97 -17.86 8.74
C VAL A 107 12.38 -16.42 8.46
N GLU A 108 13.54 -16.21 7.83
CA GLU A 108 14.10 -14.91 7.50
C GLU A 108 13.80 -14.57 6.04
N ASP A 109 14.67 -14.99 5.11
CA ASP A 109 14.61 -14.48 3.75
C ASP A 109 14.04 -15.48 2.74
N VAL A 110 13.21 -14.97 1.83
CA VAL A 110 12.69 -15.70 0.67
C VAL A 110 12.96 -14.88 -0.58
N PHE A 111 13.82 -15.37 -1.46
CA PHE A 111 14.23 -14.72 -2.71
C PHE A 111 13.92 -15.58 -3.93
N GLY A 112 13.28 -15.01 -4.95
CA GLY A 112 13.10 -15.64 -6.27
C GLY A 112 11.64 -15.76 -6.69
N VAL A 113 11.18 -16.93 -7.11
CA VAL A 113 9.80 -17.17 -7.57
C VAL A 113 9.11 -18.13 -6.61
N ASN A 114 8.07 -17.68 -5.92
CA ASN A 114 7.41 -18.40 -4.85
C ASN A 114 5.91 -18.48 -5.13
N ILE A 115 5.38 -19.70 -5.23
CA ILE A 115 3.97 -19.97 -5.48
C ILE A 115 3.44 -20.85 -4.36
N GLY A 116 2.61 -20.27 -3.49
CA GLY A 116 1.94 -20.98 -2.39
C GLY A 116 0.45 -21.09 -2.66
N GLY A 117 -0.10 -22.32 -2.62
CA GLY A 117 -1.53 -22.54 -2.88
C GLY A 117 -2.47 -21.80 -1.92
N LEU A 118 -2.03 -21.53 -0.69
CA LEU A 118 -2.70 -20.66 0.28
C LEU A 118 -1.87 -19.40 0.55
N ALA A 119 -0.56 -19.53 0.83
CA ALA A 119 0.22 -18.36 1.23
C ALA A 119 1.70 -18.39 0.82
N THR A 120 2.28 -17.20 0.68
CA THR A 120 3.73 -17.01 0.59
C THR A 120 4.19 -16.10 1.73
N GLY A 121 5.20 -16.50 2.51
CA GLY A 121 5.59 -15.79 3.73
C GLY A 121 7.05 -15.92 4.15
N GLY A 122 7.57 -14.92 4.88
CA GLY A 122 8.88 -14.92 5.52
C GLY A 122 9.11 -13.60 6.25
N ASN A 123 10.26 -13.38 6.89
CA ASN A 123 10.57 -12.07 7.45
C ASN A 123 10.81 -11.05 6.33
N ASN A 124 11.63 -11.39 5.34
CA ASN A 124 11.75 -10.64 4.09
C ASN A 124 11.47 -11.51 2.87
N VAL A 125 10.70 -10.97 1.92
CA VAL A 125 10.23 -11.72 0.76
C VAL A 125 10.44 -10.88 -0.50
N PHE A 126 11.25 -11.38 -1.43
CA PHE A 126 11.73 -10.65 -2.60
C PHE A 126 11.58 -11.48 -3.89
N GLY A 127 11.10 -10.85 -4.96
CA GLY A 127 10.98 -11.45 -6.29
C GLY A 127 9.53 -11.57 -6.74
N VAL A 128 9.09 -12.73 -7.23
CA VAL A 128 7.71 -12.99 -7.66
C VAL A 128 7.04 -13.89 -6.64
N ASN A 129 6.01 -13.40 -5.96
CA ASN A 129 5.35 -14.08 -4.85
C ASN A 129 3.85 -14.16 -5.12
N ILE A 130 3.32 -15.38 -5.17
CA ILE A 130 1.91 -15.64 -5.48
C ILE A 130 1.33 -16.54 -4.40
N GLY A 131 0.51 -15.96 -3.53
CA GLY A 131 -0.26 -16.66 -2.51
C GLY A 131 -1.73 -16.76 -2.88
N GLY A 132 -2.30 -17.97 -2.85
CA GLY A 132 -3.72 -18.16 -3.19
C GLY A 132 -4.69 -17.35 -2.32
N LEU A 133 -4.37 -17.17 -1.04
CA LEU A 133 -5.07 -16.26 -0.13
C LEU A 133 -4.21 -15.04 0.20
N ALA A 134 -2.93 -15.20 0.54
CA ALA A 134 -2.12 -14.07 0.98
C ALA A 134 -0.64 -14.17 0.61
N THR A 135 -0.05 -13.02 0.32
CA THR A 135 1.40 -12.84 0.27
C THR A 135 1.80 -11.88 1.38
N GLY A 136 2.59 -12.35 2.33
CA GLY A 136 2.93 -11.62 3.54
C GLY A 136 4.43 -11.58 3.80
N ALA A 137 4.91 -10.56 4.51
CA ALA A 137 6.23 -10.58 5.12
C ALA A 137 6.22 -9.94 6.53
N GLY A 138 7.09 -10.40 7.42
CA GLY A 138 7.27 -9.84 8.75
C GLY A 138 7.82 -8.40 8.70
N GLU A 139 8.77 -8.16 7.79
CA GLU A 139 9.42 -6.87 7.58
C GLU A 139 9.19 -6.35 6.17
N ASN A 140 9.89 -6.87 5.16
CA ASN A 140 9.92 -6.27 3.82
C ASN A 140 9.41 -7.23 2.75
N LEU A 141 8.57 -6.71 1.86
CA LEU A 141 8.06 -7.39 0.70
C LEU A 141 8.39 -6.58 -0.55
N ALA A 142 9.07 -7.17 -1.54
CA ALA A 142 9.45 -6.46 -2.76
C ALA A 142 9.39 -7.31 -4.03
N GLY A 143 8.96 -6.70 -5.14
CA GLY A 143 8.93 -7.32 -6.46
C GLY A 143 7.51 -7.38 -7.02
N ILE A 144 7.04 -8.56 -7.44
CA ILE A 144 5.66 -8.79 -7.88
C ILE A 144 4.97 -9.64 -6.83
N ASN A 145 3.96 -9.10 -6.17
CA ASN A 145 3.28 -9.72 -5.04
C ASN A 145 1.79 -9.83 -5.34
N ILE A 146 1.26 -11.06 -5.35
CA ILE A 146 -0.13 -11.35 -5.67
C ILE A 146 -0.73 -12.19 -4.55
N GLY A 147 -1.72 -11.64 -3.85
CA GLY A 147 -2.49 -12.33 -2.82
C GLY A 147 -3.97 -12.33 -3.16
N GLY A 148 -4.61 -13.51 -3.17
CA GLY A 148 -6.03 -13.62 -3.51
C GLY A 148 -6.97 -12.83 -2.59
N LEU A 149 -6.59 -12.61 -1.34
CA LEU A 149 -7.26 -11.73 -0.38
C LEU A 149 -6.37 -10.53 -0.02
N ALA A 150 -5.10 -10.73 0.29
CA ALA A 150 -4.26 -9.64 0.78
C ALA A 150 -2.78 -9.75 0.41
N VAL A 151 -2.15 -8.59 0.25
CA VAL A 151 -0.71 -8.42 0.22
C VAL A 151 -0.31 -7.54 1.41
N GLY A 152 0.62 -7.99 2.25
CA GLY A 152 0.91 -7.32 3.52
C GLY A 152 2.37 -7.38 3.94
N SER A 153 2.87 -6.35 4.61
CA SER A 153 4.18 -6.39 5.28
C SER A 153 4.20 -5.59 6.58
N GLY A 154 4.96 -6.05 7.58
CA GLY A 154 5.11 -5.30 8.84
C GLY A 154 5.92 -4.00 8.71
N ASN A 155 6.81 -3.90 7.72
CA ASN A 155 7.58 -2.69 7.41
C ASN A 155 7.22 -2.14 6.02
N ASN A 156 7.89 -2.57 4.95
CA ASN A 156 7.72 -1.99 3.60
C ASN A 156 7.17 -2.98 2.57
N VAL A 157 6.31 -2.49 1.68
CA VAL A 157 5.84 -3.19 0.47
C VAL A 157 6.28 -2.41 -0.76
N SER A 158 6.95 -3.06 -1.72
CA SER A 158 7.45 -2.38 -2.92
C SER A 158 7.31 -3.18 -4.22
N GLY A 159 7.15 -2.49 -5.34
CA GLY A 159 7.03 -3.09 -6.68
C GLY A 159 5.58 -3.12 -7.19
N ILE A 160 5.12 -4.27 -7.69
CA ILE A 160 3.75 -4.48 -8.18
C ILE A 160 3.00 -5.32 -7.14
N ASN A 161 1.94 -4.77 -6.57
CA ASN A 161 1.20 -5.39 -5.47
C ASN A 161 -0.28 -5.50 -5.85
N ILE A 162 -0.79 -6.73 -5.95
CA ILE A 162 -2.17 -7.04 -6.28
C ILE A 162 -2.76 -7.84 -5.13
N GLY A 163 -3.54 -7.18 -4.29
CA GLY A 163 -4.29 -7.82 -3.22
C GLY A 163 -5.77 -7.86 -3.58
N GLY A 164 -6.43 -9.01 -3.46
CA GLY A 164 -7.85 -9.11 -3.79
C GLY A 164 -8.68 -8.10 -3.00
N LEU A 165 -8.62 -8.12 -1.67
CA LEU A 165 -9.30 -7.14 -0.82
C LEU A 165 -8.40 -5.97 -0.46
N ALA A 166 -7.15 -6.22 -0.06
CA ALA A 166 -6.30 -5.18 0.48
C ALA A 166 -4.80 -5.32 0.16
N VAL A 167 -4.12 -4.17 0.12
CA VAL A 167 -2.66 -4.09 0.19
C VAL A 167 -2.26 -3.19 1.36
N GLY A 168 -1.43 -3.69 2.26
CA GLY A 168 -1.09 -2.98 3.51
C GLY A 168 0.39 -3.04 3.86
N SER A 169 0.90 -1.96 4.45
CA SER A 169 2.25 -1.95 5.03
C SER A 169 2.29 -1.19 6.34
N GLY A 170 3.04 -1.68 7.34
CA GLY A 170 3.23 -0.97 8.60
C GLY A 170 4.00 0.35 8.47
N ASN A 171 4.80 0.51 7.40
CA ASN A 171 5.57 1.73 7.11
C ASN A 171 5.26 2.26 5.70
N ASN A 172 5.97 1.83 4.65
CA ASN A 172 5.81 2.42 3.31
C ASN A 172 5.29 1.43 2.26
N VAL A 173 4.45 1.92 1.36
CA VAL A 173 4.08 1.24 0.11
C VAL A 173 4.64 2.02 -1.08
N SER A 174 5.36 1.37 -1.99
CA SER A 174 5.96 2.03 -3.17
C SER A 174 5.75 1.22 -4.46
N GLY A 175 5.33 1.86 -5.54
CA GLY A 175 5.20 1.25 -6.86
C GLY A 175 3.76 1.24 -7.39
N ILE A 176 3.30 0.10 -7.90
CA ILE A 176 1.93 -0.09 -8.41
C ILE A 176 1.17 -0.94 -7.41
N THR A 177 0.09 -0.40 -6.87
CA THR A 177 -0.76 -1.06 -5.88
C THR A 177 -2.20 -1.09 -6.37
N VAL A 178 -2.79 -2.28 -6.43
CA VAL A 178 -4.17 -2.50 -6.86
C VAL A 178 -4.88 -3.39 -5.84
N SER A 179 -6.04 -2.93 -5.36
CA SER A 179 -6.91 -3.69 -4.46
C SER A 179 -8.39 -3.37 -4.67
N VAL A 180 -9.28 -4.35 -4.39
CA VAL A 180 -10.73 -4.14 -4.55
C VAL A 180 -11.30 -3.26 -3.45
N LEU A 181 -10.82 -3.36 -2.20
CA LEU A 181 -11.32 -2.53 -1.10
C LEU A 181 -10.34 -1.41 -0.79
N ALA A 182 -9.18 -1.71 -0.22
CA ALA A 182 -8.33 -0.66 0.32
C ALA A 182 -6.84 -0.92 0.20
N SER A 183 -6.09 0.15 -0.08
CA SER A 183 -4.64 0.17 0.02
C SER A 183 -4.19 1.16 1.08
N GLY A 184 -3.32 0.72 1.99
CA GLY A 184 -2.92 1.48 3.16
C GLY A 184 -1.43 1.40 3.50
N ALA A 185 -0.86 2.48 4.02
CA ALA A 185 0.47 2.46 4.62
C ALA A 185 0.51 3.24 5.94
N GLY A 186 1.27 2.76 6.92
CA GLY A 186 1.45 3.47 8.20
C GLY A 186 2.15 4.82 8.07
N SER A 187 3.00 5.00 7.07
CA SER A 187 3.75 6.25 6.83
C SER A 187 3.46 6.81 5.44
N LYS A 188 4.04 6.24 4.37
CA LYS A 188 3.99 6.83 3.03
C LYS A 188 3.55 5.84 1.96
N MET A 189 2.74 6.32 1.03
CA MET A 189 2.36 5.60 -0.18
C MET A 189 2.84 6.39 -1.40
N THR A 190 3.69 5.78 -2.24
CA THR A 190 4.28 6.43 -3.42
C THR A 190 4.04 5.61 -4.68
N GLY A 191 3.60 6.24 -5.78
CA GLY A 191 3.43 5.60 -7.09
C GLY A 191 1.99 5.62 -7.59
N PHE A 192 1.51 4.51 -8.17
CA PHE A 192 0.13 4.33 -8.60
C PHE A 192 -0.62 3.49 -7.55
N ASN A 193 -1.67 4.05 -6.96
CA ASN A 193 -2.44 3.40 -5.91
C ASN A 193 -3.93 3.38 -6.29
N PHE A 194 -4.49 2.19 -6.39
CA PHE A 194 -5.91 1.95 -6.59
C PHE A 194 -6.49 1.14 -5.43
N GLY A 195 -7.51 1.71 -4.78
CA GLY A 195 -8.34 1.03 -3.80
C GLY A 195 -9.80 1.27 -4.13
N GLY A 196 -10.56 0.22 -4.43
CA GLY A 196 -11.95 0.37 -4.88
C GLY A 196 -12.88 1.03 -3.86
N LEU A 197 -12.52 1.05 -2.58
CA LEU A 197 -13.15 1.86 -1.53
C LEU A 197 -12.24 3.01 -1.07
N ALA A 198 -10.96 2.78 -0.77
CA ALA A 198 -10.10 3.85 -0.24
C ALA A 198 -8.60 3.66 -0.49
N VAL A 199 -7.88 4.77 -0.55
CA VAL A 199 -6.41 4.84 -0.49
C VAL A 199 -6.01 5.73 0.67
N GLY A 200 -5.18 5.23 1.59
CA GLY A 200 -4.84 5.92 2.85
C GLY A 200 -3.38 5.81 3.26
N ALA A 201 -2.80 6.90 3.78
CA ALA A 201 -1.47 6.86 4.40
C ALA A 201 -1.44 7.63 5.73
N GLY A 202 -0.66 7.16 6.70
CA GLY A 202 -0.52 7.87 7.99
C GLY A 202 0.12 9.25 7.84
N GLU A 203 1.07 9.43 6.91
CA GLU A 203 1.70 10.73 6.64
C GLU A 203 1.42 11.23 5.21
N LYS A 204 1.91 10.53 4.18
CA LYS A 204 2.01 11.08 2.81
C LYS A 204 1.51 10.13 1.73
N LEU A 205 0.71 10.65 0.81
CA LEU A 205 0.36 10.06 -0.48
C LEU A 205 1.02 10.85 -1.60
N VAL A 206 1.81 10.19 -2.46
CA VAL A 206 2.53 10.84 -3.57
C VAL A 206 2.37 10.04 -4.86
N GLY A 207 1.79 10.63 -5.90
CA GLY A 207 1.67 10.01 -7.23
C GLY A 207 0.25 10.03 -7.79
N ILE A 208 -0.23 8.90 -8.29
CA ILE A 208 -1.59 8.73 -8.80
C ILE A 208 -2.40 7.92 -7.78
N ASN A 209 -3.44 8.51 -7.22
CA ASN A 209 -4.25 7.89 -6.19
C ASN A 209 -5.72 7.86 -6.61
N ILE A 210 -6.31 6.67 -6.66
CA ILE A 210 -7.71 6.45 -7.04
C ILE A 210 -8.37 5.67 -5.92
N GLY A 211 -9.21 6.34 -5.14
CA GLY A 211 -9.96 5.75 -4.04
C GLY A 211 -11.46 5.89 -4.30
N GLY A 212 -12.23 4.79 -4.29
CA GLY A 212 -13.66 4.85 -4.60
C GLY A 212 -14.40 5.87 -3.74
N LEU A 213 -14.40 5.72 -2.41
CA LEU A 213 -14.98 6.67 -1.48
C LEU A 213 -14.01 7.81 -1.13
N GLY A 214 -12.73 7.51 -0.92
CA GLY A 214 -11.80 8.56 -0.52
C GLY A 214 -10.31 8.28 -0.70
N VAL A 215 -9.57 9.38 -0.76
CA VAL A 215 -8.11 9.44 -0.78
C VAL A 215 -7.67 10.34 0.38
N GLY A 216 -6.92 9.80 1.33
CA GLY A 216 -6.63 10.50 2.60
C GLY A 216 -5.21 10.30 3.12
N ALA A 217 -4.58 11.36 3.62
CA ALA A 217 -3.32 11.25 4.35
C ALA A 217 -3.28 12.13 5.61
N GLY A 218 -2.53 11.73 6.63
CA GLY A 218 -2.39 12.53 7.86
C GLY A 218 -1.72 13.89 7.63
N GLU A 219 -0.77 13.98 6.69
CA GLU A 219 -0.07 15.23 6.37
C GLU A 219 -0.35 15.69 4.93
N LYS A 220 0.06 14.91 3.91
CA LYS A 220 0.12 15.41 2.53
C LYS A 220 -0.46 14.43 1.52
N VAL A 221 -1.28 14.93 0.60
CA VAL A 221 -1.76 14.23 -0.59
C VAL A 221 -1.26 15.02 -1.81
N ILE A 222 -0.37 14.43 -2.61
CA ILE A 222 0.35 15.12 -3.70
C ILE A 222 0.27 14.30 -5.00
N GLY A 223 -0.20 14.92 -6.08
CA GLY A 223 -0.19 14.34 -7.42
C GLY A 223 -1.55 14.38 -8.10
N LEU A 224 -1.96 13.29 -8.76
CA LEU A 224 -3.29 13.15 -9.36
C LEU A 224 -4.16 12.31 -8.43
N ASN A 225 -5.24 12.89 -7.94
CA ASN A 225 -6.09 12.28 -6.93
C ASN A 225 -7.54 12.26 -7.42
N VAL A 226 -8.16 11.09 -7.41
CA VAL A 226 -9.55 10.88 -7.85
C VAL A 226 -10.32 10.11 -6.78
N SER A 227 -11.48 10.62 -6.40
CA SER A 227 -12.42 9.91 -5.53
C SER A 227 -13.88 10.29 -5.79
N VAL A 228 -14.81 9.44 -5.37
CA VAL A 228 -16.25 9.76 -5.48
C VAL A 228 -16.68 10.71 -4.37
N LEU A 229 -16.23 10.54 -3.12
CA LEU A 229 -16.66 11.41 -2.02
C LEU A 229 -15.62 12.49 -1.73
N ALA A 230 -14.44 12.12 -1.22
CA ALA A 230 -13.54 13.12 -0.67
C ALA A 230 -12.04 12.84 -0.85
N ILE A 231 -11.29 13.93 -1.04
CA ILE A 231 -9.82 13.96 -0.96
C ILE A 231 -9.42 14.85 0.21
N GLY A 232 -8.63 14.33 1.14
CA GLY A 232 -8.30 15.01 2.38
C GLY A 232 -6.84 14.86 2.82
N ALA A 233 -6.26 15.93 3.35
CA ALA A 233 -4.98 15.88 4.04
C ALA A 233 -4.96 16.80 5.27
N GLY A 234 -4.27 16.41 6.34
CA GLY A 234 -4.14 17.26 7.53
C GLY A 234 -3.38 18.56 7.27
N GLU A 235 -2.41 18.55 6.34
CA GLU A 235 -1.67 19.75 5.94
C GLU A 235 -1.95 20.16 4.50
N THR A 236 -1.53 19.36 3.51
CA THR A 236 -1.45 19.81 2.12
C THR A 236 -2.13 18.84 1.16
N VAL A 237 -3.07 19.34 0.36
CA VAL A 237 -3.59 18.65 -0.83
C VAL A 237 -3.08 19.39 -2.07
N ALA A 238 -2.25 18.77 -2.90
CA ALA A 238 -1.58 19.43 -4.02
C ALA A 238 -1.62 18.61 -5.32
N GLY A 239 -1.82 19.30 -6.45
CA GLY A 239 -1.76 18.71 -7.80
C GLY A 239 -3.08 18.85 -8.56
N ILE A 240 -3.60 17.74 -9.10
CA ILE A 240 -4.91 17.66 -9.76
C ILE A 240 -5.82 16.82 -8.88
N ASN A 241 -6.87 17.42 -8.34
CA ASN A 241 -7.77 16.80 -7.38
C ASN A 241 -9.19 16.80 -7.93
N LEU A 242 -9.78 15.62 -8.07
CA LEU A 242 -11.16 15.42 -8.50
C LEU A 242 -11.91 14.60 -7.44
N ALA A 243 -12.86 15.23 -6.75
CA ALA A 243 -13.75 14.56 -5.81
C ALA A 243 -15.21 14.89 -6.14
N GLY A 244 -16.17 14.02 -5.83
CA GLY A 244 -17.58 14.36 -6.01
C GLY A 244 -18.10 15.34 -4.96
N ILE A 245 -17.71 15.17 -3.69
CA ILE A 245 -18.24 15.97 -2.57
C ILE A 245 -17.25 17.00 -2.07
N ALA A 246 -16.07 16.59 -1.59
CA ALA A 246 -15.20 17.49 -0.83
C ALA A 246 -13.71 17.34 -1.14
N ILE A 247 -13.00 18.48 -1.19
CA ILE A 247 -11.53 18.53 -1.13
C ILE A 247 -11.14 19.42 0.04
N GLY A 248 -10.30 18.91 0.95
CA GLY A 248 -9.96 19.61 2.19
C GLY A 248 -8.52 19.43 2.67
N GLY A 249 -7.92 20.52 3.14
CA GLY A 249 -6.66 20.53 3.88
C GLY A 249 -6.26 21.95 4.24
N THR A 250 -5.26 22.12 5.11
CA THR A 250 -4.77 23.47 5.48
C THR A 250 -4.29 24.25 4.26
N LYS A 251 -3.58 23.57 3.34
CA LYS A 251 -3.05 24.10 2.08
C LYS A 251 -3.61 23.30 0.91
N VAL A 252 -4.49 23.87 0.09
CA VAL A 252 -4.94 23.25 -1.17
C VAL A 252 -4.24 23.96 -2.34
N LYS A 253 -3.52 23.20 -3.17
CA LYS A 253 -2.70 23.75 -4.26
C LYS A 253 -2.98 23.07 -5.61
N GLY A 254 -3.03 23.84 -6.68
CA GLY A 254 -3.20 23.33 -8.05
C GLY A 254 -4.64 23.39 -8.56
N LEU A 255 -5.08 22.35 -9.26
CA LEU A 255 -6.43 22.24 -9.81
C LEU A 255 -7.30 21.40 -8.87
N SER A 256 -8.44 21.95 -8.43
CA SER A 256 -9.38 21.25 -7.55
C SER A 256 -10.81 21.35 -8.08
N VAL A 257 -11.47 20.20 -8.23
CA VAL A 257 -12.86 20.08 -8.67
C VAL A 257 -13.62 19.20 -7.69
N ALA A 258 -14.58 19.78 -6.97
CA ALA A 258 -15.51 19.06 -6.08
C ALA A 258 -16.73 19.90 -5.77
N ALA A 259 -17.82 19.35 -5.23
CA ALA A 259 -18.95 20.17 -4.80
C ALA A 259 -18.53 21.26 -3.78
N VAL A 260 -17.65 20.89 -2.85
CA VAL A 260 -17.11 21.74 -1.79
C VAL A 260 -15.58 21.69 -1.78
N VAL A 261 -14.93 22.85 -1.70
CA VAL A 261 -13.48 22.94 -1.51
C VAL A 261 -13.16 23.88 -0.36
N GLY A 262 -12.31 23.44 0.57
CA GLY A 262 -12.02 24.17 1.80
C GLY A 262 -10.57 24.09 2.25
N GLY A 263 -10.08 25.18 2.86
CA GLY A 263 -8.76 25.22 3.50
C GLY A 263 -8.43 26.57 4.14
N THR A 264 -7.23 26.70 4.69
CA THR A 264 -6.71 27.97 5.21
C THR A 264 -6.02 28.76 4.10
N GLN A 265 -5.23 28.06 3.27
CA GLN A 265 -4.56 28.61 2.11
C GLN A 265 -4.96 27.82 0.87
N VAL A 266 -5.60 28.47 -0.11
CA VAL A 266 -5.93 27.83 -1.38
C VAL A 266 -5.26 28.58 -2.52
N THR A 267 -4.40 27.90 -3.27
CA THR A 267 -3.64 28.46 -4.39
C THR A 267 -3.88 27.68 -5.68
N GLY A 268 -4.40 28.32 -6.73
CA GLY A 268 -4.58 27.70 -8.04
C GLY A 268 -5.96 27.92 -8.65
N ILE A 269 -6.49 26.90 -9.32
CA ILE A 269 -7.80 26.94 -9.98
C ILE A 269 -8.75 26.01 -9.23
N THR A 270 -9.85 26.56 -8.74
CA THR A 270 -10.86 25.81 -8.00
C THR A 270 -12.22 25.92 -8.69
N LEU A 271 -12.83 24.78 -8.98
CA LEU A 271 -14.23 24.66 -9.36
C LEU A 271 -14.96 23.97 -8.20
N ALA A 272 -15.71 24.75 -7.44
CA ALA A 272 -16.46 24.30 -6.27
C ALA A 272 -17.95 24.68 -6.41
N PRO A 273 -18.74 24.01 -7.26
CA PRO A 273 -20.05 24.50 -7.68
C PRO A 273 -21.00 24.87 -6.53
N VAL A 274 -20.89 24.19 -5.37
CA VAL A 274 -21.73 24.44 -4.20
C VAL A 274 -21.10 25.46 -3.26
N TYR A 275 -19.90 25.17 -2.74
CA TYR A 275 -19.34 25.98 -1.66
C TYR A 275 -17.82 26.02 -1.67
N PHE A 276 -17.26 27.22 -1.61
CA PHE A 276 -15.82 27.45 -1.48
C PHE A 276 -15.54 28.18 -0.17
N ARG A 277 -14.70 27.60 0.69
CA ARG A 277 -14.46 28.14 2.04
C ARG A 277 -12.97 28.36 2.31
N ILE A 278 -12.64 29.56 2.74
CA ILE A 278 -11.34 29.91 3.32
C ILE A 278 -11.56 30.42 4.73
N THR A 279 -10.99 29.73 5.72
CA THR A 279 -11.12 30.10 7.13
C THR A 279 -9.86 29.72 7.90
N GLY A 280 -9.48 30.52 8.88
CA GLY A 280 -8.39 30.21 9.81
C GLY A 280 -8.84 29.43 11.05
N SER A 281 -10.09 28.96 11.08
CA SER A 281 -10.73 28.42 12.29
C SER A 281 -10.84 26.89 12.35
N GLY A 282 -10.01 26.15 11.60
CA GLY A 282 -10.02 24.68 11.63
C GLY A 282 -8.62 24.07 11.45
N PHE A 283 -8.26 23.15 12.35
CA PHE A 283 -7.04 22.35 12.36
C PHE A 283 -5.72 23.15 12.43
N SER A 284 -5.49 23.83 13.57
CA SER A 284 -4.21 24.45 13.97
C SER A 284 -3.45 25.18 12.87
N SER A 285 -3.69 26.48 12.71
CA SER A 285 -2.78 27.33 11.94
C SER A 285 -2.84 28.80 12.38
N ASP A 286 -1.68 29.32 12.78
CA ASP A 286 -1.38 30.76 12.90
C ASP A 286 -1.28 31.45 11.51
N GLU A 287 -1.53 30.70 10.43
CA GLU A 287 -1.41 31.19 9.07
C GLU A 287 -2.59 32.07 8.66
N GLU A 288 -2.30 33.17 7.98
CA GLU A 288 -3.31 34.10 7.48
C GLU A 288 -4.20 33.39 6.42
N PRO A 289 -5.53 33.39 6.58
CA PRO A 289 -6.43 32.78 5.61
C PRO A 289 -6.34 33.50 4.26
N ILE A 290 -5.99 32.77 3.21
CA ILE A 290 -5.67 33.37 1.92
C ILE A 290 -6.13 32.50 0.75
N MET A 291 -6.74 33.15 -0.22
CA MET A 291 -6.99 32.59 -1.54
C MET A 291 -6.07 33.28 -2.56
N THR A 292 -5.40 32.51 -3.40
CA THR A 292 -4.59 33.01 -4.52
C THR A 292 -4.94 32.26 -5.81
N GLY A 293 -5.56 32.92 -6.78
CA GLY A 293 -5.87 32.33 -8.09
C GLY A 293 -7.31 32.54 -8.53
N ILE A 294 -7.94 31.47 -9.04
CA ILE A 294 -9.31 31.50 -9.59
C ILE A 294 -10.20 30.57 -8.76
N SER A 295 -11.35 31.07 -8.32
CA SER A 295 -12.40 30.26 -7.70
C SER A 295 -13.73 30.47 -8.42
N ILE A 296 -14.39 29.38 -8.80
CA ILE A 296 -15.73 29.35 -9.39
C ILE A 296 -16.64 28.55 -8.47
N SER A 297 -17.62 29.20 -7.85
CA SER A 297 -18.51 28.57 -6.84
C SER A 297 -19.80 29.37 -6.70
N ALA A 298 -20.94 28.73 -6.39
CA ALA A 298 -22.15 29.47 -6.04
C ALA A 298 -21.92 30.40 -4.84
N PHE A 299 -21.17 29.94 -3.84
CA PHE A 299 -20.86 30.68 -2.62
C PHE A 299 -19.36 30.67 -2.36
N ASN A 300 -18.70 31.80 -2.57
CA ASN A 300 -17.31 32.00 -2.17
C ASN A 300 -17.28 32.69 -0.80
N HIS A 301 -16.82 31.98 0.23
CA HIS A 301 -16.69 32.51 1.59
C HIS A 301 -15.22 32.56 2.01
N ILE A 302 -14.61 33.74 1.86
CA ILE A 302 -13.19 33.98 2.12
C ILE A 302 -13.02 34.86 3.38
N GLN A 303 -12.81 34.24 4.53
CA GLN A 303 -12.58 34.94 5.80
C GLN A 303 -11.13 35.42 5.94
N GLY A 304 -10.62 36.07 4.90
CA GLY A 304 -9.23 36.50 4.80
C GLY A 304 -8.95 37.29 3.53
N VAL A 305 -7.75 37.14 2.98
CA VAL A 305 -7.31 37.88 1.80
C VAL A 305 -7.61 37.09 0.53
N GLN A 306 -8.43 37.66 -0.35
CA GLN A 306 -8.60 37.17 -1.71
C GLN A 306 -7.57 37.83 -2.63
N LYS A 307 -6.74 37.04 -3.32
CA LYS A 307 -5.82 37.48 -4.37
C LYS A 307 -6.20 36.80 -5.69
N GLY A 308 -6.78 37.54 -6.63
CA GLY A 308 -7.22 37.00 -7.92
C GLY A 308 -8.73 37.07 -8.15
N LEU A 309 -9.27 36.11 -8.90
CA LEU A 309 -10.63 36.14 -9.45
C LEU A 309 -11.56 35.17 -8.71
N THR A 310 -12.68 35.67 -8.21
CA THR A 310 -13.78 34.84 -7.72
C THR A 310 -15.02 35.05 -8.57
N ILE A 311 -15.64 33.96 -9.03
CA ILE A 311 -16.89 33.97 -9.77
C ILE A 311 -17.93 33.20 -8.94
N GLY A 312 -19.09 33.79 -8.72
CA GLY A 312 -20.15 33.12 -7.97
C GLY A 312 -21.47 33.86 -7.91
N ILE A 313 -22.50 33.23 -7.32
CA ILE A 313 -23.75 33.92 -7.02
C ILE A 313 -23.49 34.92 -5.89
N PHE A 314 -22.80 34.45 -4.85
CA PHE A 314 -22.42 35.24 -3.69
C PHE A 314 -20.92 35.14 -3.43
N ASN A 315 -20.26 36.30 -3.40
CA ASN A 315 -18.85 36.39 -3.04
C ASN A 315 -18.70 37.17 -1.74
N TYR A 316 -17.97 36.62 -0.78
CA TYR A 316 -17.67 37.25 0.49
C TYR A 316 -16.17 37.19 0.74
N ALA A 317 -15.54 38.34 0.97
CA ALA A 317 -14.14 38.42 1.37
C ALA A 317 -13.92 39.47 2.47
N TYR A 318 -12.93 39.25 3.35
CA TYR A 318 -12.49 40.29 4.28
C TYR A 318 -11.71 41.39 3.58
N ARG A 319 -10.80 41.01 2.68
CA ARG A 319 -10.00 41.93 1.87
C ARG A 319 -9.86 41.38 0.45
N VAL A 320 -10.06 42.22 -0.56
CA VAL A 320 -9.92 41.85 -1.97
C VAL A 320 -8.72 42.54 -2.60
N LYS A 321 -7.79 41.74 -3.14
CA LYS A 321 -6.66 42.13 -4.01
C LYS A 321 -6.85 41.44 -5.37
N GLY A 322 -7.91 41.82 -6.08
CA GLY A 322 -8.33 41.14 -7.30
C GLY A 322 -9.74 41.57 -7.70
N VAL A 323 -10.49 40.67 -8.33
CA VAL A 323 -11.85 40.96 -8.83
C VAL A 323 -12.82 39.89 -8.35
N GLN A 324 -13.98 40.33 -7.88
CA GLN A 324 -15.14 39.48 -7.63
C GLN A 324 -16.16 39.72 -8.73
N ILE A 325 -16.73 38.65 -9.28
CA ILE A 325 -17.83 38.69 -10.25
C ILE A 325 -18.97 37.85 -9.70
N GLY A 326 -20.15 38.44 -9.55
CA GLY A 326 -21.30 37.74 -9.03
C GLY A 326 -22.52 38.60 -8.83
N LEU A 327 -23.67 37.97 -8.57
CA LEU A 327 -24.93 38.70 -8.32
C LEU A 327 -24.78 39.62 -7.11
N LEU A 328 -24.09 39.15 -6.07
CA LEU A 328 -23.83 39.93 -4.88
C LEU A 328 -22.40 39.72 -4.37
N ASN A 329 -21.66 40.81 -4.17
CA ASN A 329 -20.26 40.79 -3.80
C ASN A 329 -20.00 41.64 -2.55
N TYR A 330 -19.44 41.02 -1.51
CA TYR A 330 -19.10 41.64 -0.25
C TYR A 330 -17.59 41.72 -0.03
N ASN A 331 -17.08 42.93 0.21
CA ASN A 331 -15.71 43.18 0.63
C ASN A 331 -15.70 43.99 1.94
N ARG A 332 -15.34 43.35 3.06
CA ARG A 332 -15.37 43.97 4.39
C ARG A 332 -14.43 45.19 4.50
N SER A 333 -13.30 45.18 3.79
CA SER A 333 -12.31 46.26 3.85
C SER A 333 -12.73 47.53 3.11
N ASN A 334 -13.81 47.49 2.32
CA ASN A 334 -14.29 48.68 1.60
C ASN A 334 -15.05 49.66 2.52
N PRO A 335 -15.11 50.96 2.14
CA PRO A 335 -15.99 51.94 2.77
C PRO A 335 -17.45 51.46 2.83
N LYS A 336 -18.21 51.86 3.86
CA LYS A 336 -19.56 51.31 4.15
C LYS A 336 -20.49 51.21 2.92
N GLY A 337 -20.47 52.20 2.02
CA GLY A 337 -21.29 52.21 0.79
C GLY A 337 -20.77 51.36 -0.38
N LEU A 338 -19.52 50.89 -0.33
CA LEU A 338 -18.88 50.07 -1.37
C LEU A 338 -18.58 48.64 -0.87
N ARG A 339 -19.09 48.28 0.31
CA ARG A 339 -18.94 46.92 0.85
C ARG A 339 -19.74 45.92 0.03
N TRP A 340 -20.98 46.27 -0.32
CA TRP A 340 -21.87 45.48 -1.15
C TRP A 340 -21.95 46.10 -2.53
N LEU A 341 -21.61 45.33 -3.56
CA LEU A 341 -21.78 45.75 -4.96
C LEU A 341 -22.40 44.62 -5.79
N PRO A 342 -23.36 44.93 -6.66
CA PRO A 342 -23.88 43.97 -7.62
C PRO A 342 -22.89 43.79 -8.78
N ILE A 343 -22.95 42.64 -9.45
CA ILE A 343 -22.20 42.29 -10.66
C ILE A 343 -20.68 42.15 -10.43
N PHE A 344 -20.02 43.15 -9.86
CA PHE A 344 -18.58 43.11 -9.59
C PHE A 344 -18.20 43.85 -8.30
N ASN A 345 -17.05 43.49 -7.71
CA ASN A 345 -16.41 44.23 -6.61
C ASN A 345 -14.89 44.05 -6.65
N THR A 346 -14.14 45.02 -6.12
CA THR A 346 -12.68 44.99 -5.99
C THR A 346 -12.24 45.73 -4.71
N GLY A 347 -10.93 45.82 -4.48
CA GLY A 347 -10.36 46.55 -3.35
C GLY A 347 -10.33 48.06 -3.63
N PHE A 348 -11.26 48.82 -3.03
CA PHE A 348 -11.32 50.29 -3.14
C PHE A 348 -10.73 51.02 -1.92
N GLY A 349 -10.36 50.29 -0.86
CA GLY A 349 -9.74 50.87 0.35
C GLY A 349 -8.31 51.37 0.11
N LYS A 350 -7.86 52.36 0.89
CA LYS A 350 -6.48 52.86 0.85
C LYS A 350 -5.49 51.71 1.03
N LYS A 351 -4.46 51.66 0.18
CA LYS A 351 -3.30 50.78 0.33
C LYS A 351 -2.64 51.07 1.68
N GLY A 352 -2.95 50.23 2.67
CA GLY A 352 -2.18 50.07 3.90
C GLY A 352 -1.42 48.77 3.81
#